data_AF-A0A397PBU5-F1
#
_entry.id   AF-A0A397PBU5-F1
#
_cell.length_a   1.000
_cell.length_b   1.000
_cell.length_c   1.000
_cell.angle_alpha   90.00
_cell.angle_beta   90.00
_cell.angle_gamma   90.00
#
_symmetry.space_group_name_H-M   'P 1'
#
loop_
_entity.id
_entity.type
_entity.pdbx_description
1 polymer ?
#
loop_
_entity_poly.entity_id
_entity_poly.type
_entity_poly.pdbx_seq_one_letter_code
_entity_poly.pdbx_strand_id
1 'polypeptide(L)'
;MSENPPGSDDPLSPERRLLLGGLAAAAGAALTPATVSAAPTRARDRRTVDDAALRAHIDTVVVIYAENRSFNNLFGDFPGVEQPLSKVPPERYTQRDRDGSVLERLPPIWEGLVPHRQVVEHREYLIDENGIAPLPNAPFALSTPEGDPLPHGIVTRDLIHAFYNNQLQINGGRNDGFVAWGDSGALVMGHYGDNAANLRLWQIARDFTLCDNFFMGAFGGSYLNHQYLIAARPPFYPNADKSPARGRITALEGDDPHGIRPKQTDRSPASALDGPVRLVPNSITPDFWAVNTMTPPYAPTYDLDPNRPGYADWSDAKTLVPQHHATIGDMLSQRGVDWAWYAGGWDAALAGHANDAQFPSRPNFQPHHQPLNYFVQFAPGTAARARHLRDGGLGETARTNKFLADVEAGTLPPVTFYKPQGNLNMHAGYSDVDAGDRHIAGVIDALQKSPQWEKMLVVVTFDENGGWWDHVAPPKGDRWGPGTRIPALVISPHARHGEVDHTIYDTGSIARFITRRFGLKKLPGLIERERAMIAAGGPPPGDLTGALALG
;
A
#
# COMPACT_ATOMS: atom_id res chain seq x y z
N MET A 1 -31.91 38.38 25.45
CA MET A 1 -32.29 39.37 26.48
C MET A 1 -31.69 38.83 27.78
N SER A 2 -30.62 39.47 28.28
CA SER A 2 -30.64 40.36 29.46
C SER A 2 -30.80 39.53 30.76
N GLU A 3 -29.90 39.54 31.77
CA GLU A 3 -28.75 40.42 32.07
C GLU A 3 -27.76 39.76 33.08
N ASN A 4 -26.63 40.42 33.36
CA ASN A 4 -25.59 40.15 34.38
C ASN A 4 -25.03 41.52 34.83
N PRO A 5 -24.21 41.68 35.91
CA PRO A 5 -24.08 41.01 37.22
C PRO A 5 -24.27 42.08 38.36
N PRO A 6 -23.66 42.03 39.57
CA PRO A 6 -22.24 42.44 39.76
C PRO A 6 -21.46 41.80 40.95
N GLY A 7 -20.15 42.07 41.07
CA GLY A 7 -19.36 41.86 42.30
C GLY A 7 -17.89 41.46 42.05
N SER A 8 -16.95 42.39 42.26
CA SER A 8 -15.49 42.19 42.14
C SER A 8 -14.81 42.01 43.50
N ASP A 9 -13.61 41.41 43.53
CA ASP A 9 -12.37 42.11 43.93
C ASP A 9 -11.13 41.17 43.94
N ASP A 10 -10.21 41.50 43.03
CA ASP A 10 -8.72 41.37 42.93
C ASP A 10 -7.87 40.92 44.16
N PRO A 11 -6.53 40.70 44.03
CA PRO A 11 -5.61 41.00 42.90
C PRO A 11 -4.79 39.74 42.44
N LEU A 12 -3.73 39.74 41.59
CA LEU A 12 -2.68 40.72 41.22
C LEU A 12 -2.23 40.60 39.74
N SER A 13 -1.47 41.62 39.30
CA SER A 13 -0.67 41.75 38.07
C SER A 13 0.80 41.29 38.31
N PRO A 14 1.74 41.19 37.31
CA PRO A 14 2.09 42.16 36.24
C PRO A 14 2.33 41.51 34.84
N GLU A 15 2.55 42.20 33.71
CA GLU A 15 2.51 43.62 33.34
C GLU A 15 2.24 43.79 31.82
N ARG A 16 1.66 44.93 31.43
CA ARG A 16 1.79 45.52 30.08
C ARG A 16 2.95 46.55 30.17
N ARG A 17 3.56 47.17 29.14
CA ARG A 17 3.22 47.54 27.74
C ARG A 17 4.46 48.30 27.22
N LEU A 18 4.69 48.42 25.92
CA LEU A 18 4.89 49.74 25.28
C LEU A 18 4.84 49.67 23.75
N LEU A 19 4.56 50.82 23.13
CA LEU A 19 4.28 50.99 21.70
C LEU A 19 5.09 52.16 21.14
N LEU A 20 5.65 51.98 19.93
CA LEU A 20 5.97 52.98 18.88
C LEU A 20 6.64 54.33 19.23
N GLY A 21 7.76 54.62 18.52
CA GLY A 21 8.06 55.97 18.01
C GLY A 21 9.55 56.36 17.89
N GLY A 22 10.00 56.74 16.68
CA GLY A 22 11.08 57.74 16.51
C GLY A 22 12.37 57.38 15.75
N LEU A 23 12.41 57.72 14.46
CA LEU A 23 13.52 58.35 13.70
C LEU A 23 14.99 57.82 13.77
N ALA A 24 15.38 57.21 12.64
CA ALA A 24 16.59 57.46 11.83
C ALA A 24 17.96 57.79 12.49
N ALA A 25 18.92 56.87 12.28
CA ALA A 25 20.33 57.19 12.01
C ALA A 25 20.93 56.16 11.05
N ALA A 26 21.66 56.60 10.03
CA ALA A 26 22.31 55.71 9.06
C ALA A 26 23.77 55.44 9.46
N ALA A 27 24.16 54.17 9.53
CA ALA A 27 25.56 53.73 9.55
C ALA A 27 25.66 52.34 8.90
N GLY A 28 26.47 52.23 7.85
CA GLY A 28 26.66 50.95 7.16
C GLY A 28 27.66 50.05 7.90
N ALA A 29 27.32 48.77 8.03
CA ALA A 29 28.24 47.70 8.38
C ALA A 29 27.88 46.45 7.57
N ALA A 30 28.89 45.74 7.06
CA ALA A 30 28.68 44.62 6.13
C ALA A 30 28.03 43.41 6.82
N LEU A 31 26.98 42.86 6.20
CA LEU A 31 26.36 41.60 6.64
C LEU A 31 27.19 40.41 6.16
N THR A 32 28.00 39.83 7.05
CA THR A 32 28.44 38.44 6.92
C THR A 32 27.28 37.51 7.27
N PRO A 33 26.97 36.47 6.47
CA PRO A 33 25.89 35.54 6.79
C PRO A 33 26.25 34.73 8.03
N ALA A 34 25.52 34.93 9.13
CA ALA A 34 25.63 34.10 10.31
C ALA A 34 25.07 32.71 10.02
N THR A 35 25.94 31.70 9.99
CA THR A 35 25.55 30.30 9.88
C THR A 35 24.77 29.89 11.14
N VAL A 36 23.45 29.68 11.00
CA VAL A 36 22.64 29.08 12.05
C VAL A 36 23.06 27.61 12.17
N SER A 37 23.95 27.33 13.13
CA SER A 37 24.32 25.97 13.48
C SER A 37 23.11 25.30 14.15
N ALA A 38 22.42 24.43 13.42
CA ALA A 38 21.40 23.58 14.00
C ALA A 38 22.04 22.73 15.09
N ALA A 39 21.48 22.78 16.31
CA ALA A 39 21.93 21.91 17.39
C ALA A 39 21.73 20.45 16.97
N PRO A 40 22.71 19.55 17.17
CA PRO A 40 22.55 18.15 16.79
C PRO A 40 21.41 17.55 17.61
N THR A 41 20.38 17.07 16.93
CA THR A 41 19.42 16.16 17.54
C THR A 41 20.20 14.99 18.11
N ARG A 42 19.99 14.69 19.40
CA ARG A 42 20.56 13.50 20.02
C ARG A 42 20.08 12.29 19.21
N ALA A 43 20.98 11.67 18.46
CA ALA A 43 20.75 10.34 17.94
C ALA A 43 20.44 9.45 19.16
N ARG A 44 19.19 9.01 19.28
CA ARG A 44 18.85 7.91 20.20
C ARG A 44 19.72 6.74 19.78
N ASP A 45 20.48 6.20 20.72
CA ASP A 45 21.38 5.06 20.50
C ASP A 45 20.53 3.83 20.14
N ARG A 46 20.24 3.69 18.85
CA ARG A 46 19.47 2.58 18.28
C ARG A 46 20.35 1.33 18.34
N ARG A 47 20.43 0.73 19.53
CA ARG A 47 20.98 -0.61 19.71
C ARG A 47 20.35 -1.53 18.67
N THR A 48 21.21 -2.14 17.86
CA THR A 48 20.79 -3.17 16.92
C THR A 48 20.19 -4.33 17.70
N VAL A 49 18.90 -4.61 17.50
CA VAL A 49 18.24 -5.78 18.08
C VAL A 49 19.07 -7.02 17.76
N ASP A 50 19.46 -7.80 18.76
CA ASP A 50 20.26 -9.01 18.54
C ASP A 50 19.42 -10.18 18.01
N ASP A 51 20.04 -11.03 17.20
CA ASP A 51 19.43 -12.23 16.65
C ASP A 51 19.02 -13.23 17.75
N ALA A 52 19.73 -13.28 18.89
CA ALA A 52 19.31 -14.11 20.02
C ALA A 52 18.07 -13.53 20.72
N ALA A 53 17.96 -12.20 20.82
CA ALA A 53 16.76 -11.55 21.34
C ALA A 53 15.54 -11.83 20.44
N LEU A 54 15.69 -11.70 19.11
CA LEU A 54 14.63 -12.08 18.17
C LEU A 54 14.18 -13.54 18.37
N ARG A 55 15.13 -14.47 18.50
CA ARG A 55 14.85 -15.90 18.73
C ARG A 55 14.21 -16.20 20.09
N ALA A 56 14.50 -15.42 21.12
CA ALA A 56 13.90 -15.59 22.44
C ALA A 56 12.44 -15.09 22.48
N HIS A 57 12.17 -13.99 21.77
CA HIS A 57 10.96 -13.17 21.96
C HIS A 57 9.88 -13.28 20.88
N ILE A 58 10.18 -13.69 19.65
CA ILE A 58 9.18 -13.68 18.55
C ILE A 58 9.04 -15.08 17.95
N ASP A 59 8.12 -15.93 18.42
CA ASP A 59 7.95 -17.29 17.88
C ASP A 59 6.93 -17.37 16.73
N THR A 60 6.01 -16.40 16.63
CA THR A 60 4.99 -16.33 15.56
C THR A 60 5.05 -14.99 14.83
N VAL A 61 5.05 -15.01 13.49
CA VAL A 61 4.98 -13.82 12.62
C VAL A 61 3.72 -13.88 11.78
N VAL A 62 2.87 -12.86 11.89
CA VAL A 62 1.62 -12.73 11.13
C VAL A 62 1.73 -11.51 10.21
N VAL A 63 1.43 -11.68 8.93
CA VAL A 63 1.45 -10.62 7.91
C VAL A 63 0.04 -10.44 7.38
N ILE A 64 -0.62 -9.34 7.73
CA ILE A 64 -1.93 -8.95 7.23
C ILE A 64 -1.72 -7.99 6.07
N TYR A 65 -2.21 -8.36 4.88
CA TYR A 65 -1.91 -7.68 3.63
C TYR A 65 -3.18 -7.04 3.04
N ALA A 66 -3.38 -5.75 3.25
CA ALA A 66 -4.55 -5.00 2.77
C ALA A 66 -4.43 -4.60 1.27
N GLU A 67 -5.33 -3.74 0.80
CA GLU A 67 -5.50 -3.20 -0.55
C GLU A 67 -6.03 -1.75 -0.44
N ASN A 68 -5.98 -0.85 -1.41
CA ASN A 68 -4.76 -0.30 -1.99
C ASN A 68 -4.77 1.17 -1.60
N ARG A 69 -3.79 1.62 -0.82
CA ARG A 69 -3.85 2.92 -0.14
C ARG A 69 -2.46 3.51 -0.01
N SER A 70 -2.27 4.75 -0.47
CA SER A 70 -1.06 5.50 -0.16
C SER A 70 -1.01 5.89 1.31
N PHE A 71 0.18 6.16 1.84
CA PHE A 71 0.32 6.63 3.21
C PHE A 71 -0.44 7.95 3.42
N ASN A 72 -0.32 8.90 2.49
CA ASN A 72 -1.08 10.16 2.48
C ASN A 72 -2.60 9.97 2.58
N ASN A 73 -3.18 8.96 1.92
CA ASN A 73 -4.65 8.79 1.88
C ASN A 73 -5.25 8.49 3.27
N LEU A 74 -4.50 7.82 4.15
CA LEU A 74 -4.97 7.36 5.47
C LEU A 74 -4.22 7.97 6.68
N PHE A 75 -2.92 8.24 6.56
CA PHE A 75 -2.03 8.60 7.68
C PHE A 75 -1.22 9.89 7.45
N GLY A 76 -1.51 10.66 6.38
CA GLY A 76 -0.70 11.80 5.95
C GLY A 76 -0.35 12.84 7.03
N ASP A 77 -1.23 13.04 8.03
CA ASP A 77 -1.03 13.94 9.18
C ASP A 77 -1.06 13.21 10.54
N PHE A 78 -0.65 11.94 10.58
CA PHE A 78 -0.52 11.22 11.85
C PHE A 78 0.53 11.89 12.78
N PRO A 79 0.26 12.09 14.08
CA PRO A 79 1.18 12.77 14.98
C PRO A 79 2.55 12.07 15.04
N GLY A 80 3.61 12.82 14.72
CA GLY A 80 4.99 12.34 14.79
C GLY A 80 5.58 11.81 13.47
N VAL A 81 4.84 11.84 12.36
CA VAL A 81 5.44 11.53 11.04
C VAL A 81 6.52 12.54 10.66
N GLU A 82 7.58 12.06 10.00
CA GLU A 82 8.76 12.84 9.60
C GLU A 82 8.39 13.94 8.59
N GLN A 83 7.47 13.62 7.68
CA GLN A 83 6.97 14.51 6.63
C GLN A 83 5.43 14.48 6.66
N PRO A 84 4.78 15.41 7.39
CA PRO A 84 3.33 15.52 7.46
C PRO A 84 2.74 16.29 6.27
N LEU A 85 1.62 15.80 5.72
CA LEU A 85 0.93 16.33 4.55
C LEU A 85 0.57 17.82 4.70
N SER A 86 0.09 18.23 5.88
CA SER A 86 -0.24 19.62 6.23
C SER A 86 0.95 20.60 6.26
N LYS A 87 2.18 20.12 6.04
CA LYS A 87 3.41 20.93 5.94
C LYS A 87 4.08 20.86 4.57
N VAL A 88 3.51 20.11 3.62
CA VAL A 88 4.05 20.00 2.26
C VAL A 88 3.87 21.34 1.52
N PRO A 89 4.94 21.96 1.00
CA PRO A 89 4.83 23.23 0.29
C PRO A 89 4.34 23.02 -1.16
N PRO A 90 3.75 24.04 -1.81
CA PRO A 90 3.09 23.89 -3.12
C PRO A 90 3.95 23.24 -4.21
N GLU A 91 5.23 23.61 -4.29
CA GLU A 91 6.19 23.06 -5.26
C GLU A 91 6.42 21.54 -5.15
N ARG A 92 6.00 20.93 -4.03
CA ARG A 92 6.11 19.48 -3.78
C ARG A 92 4.84 18.69 -4.09
N TYR A 93 3.69 19.36 -4.25
CA TYR A 93 2.41 18.70 -4.57
C TYR A 93 1.79 19.13 -5.90
N THR A 94 2.21 20.27 -6.46
CA THR A 94 1.70 20.81 -7.73
C THR A 94 1.90 19.79 -8.86
N GLN A 95 0.80 19.36 -9.46
CA GLN A 95 0.79 18.40 -10.56
C GLN A 95 1.05 19.10 -11.90
N ARG A 96 1.69 18.37 -12.81
CA ARG A 96 2.00 18.79 -14.18
C ARG A 96 1.20 17.99 -15.17
N ASP A 97 1.05 18.55 -16.37
CA ASP A 97 0.46 17.87 -17.51
C ASP A 97 1.50 17.02 -18.27
N ARG A 98 1.05 16.27 -19.29
CA ARG A 98 1.86 15.36 -20.12
C ARG A 98 2.97 16.08 -20.90
N ASP A 99 2.80 17.37 -21.19
CA ASP A 99 3.81 18.24 -21.82
C ASP A 99 4.81 18.85 -20.82
N GLY A 100 4.59 18.65 -19.51
CA GLY A 100 5.41 19.19 -18.43
C GLY A 100 5.00 20.59 -17.94
N SER A 101 3.97 21.20 -18.52
CA SER A 101 3.36 22.43 -18.01
C SER A 101 2.75 22.21 -16.62
N VAL A 102 2.55 23.28 -15.85
CA VAL A 102 1.85 23.22 -14.56
C VAL A 102 0.35 23.31 -14.81
N LEU A 103 -0.42 22.37 -14.25
CA LEU A 103 -1.88 22.44 -14.31
C LEU A 103 -2.39 23.63 -13.49
N GLU A 104 -3.22 24.49 -14.07
CA GLU A 104 -3.85 25.61 -13.36
C GLU A 104 -4.82 25.12 -12.26
N ARG A 105 -5.50 24.00 -12.53
CA ARG A 105 -6.48 23.34 -11.67
C ARG A 105 -6.50 21.84 -11.98
N LEU A 106 -7.10 21.04 -11.12
CA LEU A 106 -7.31 19.63 -11.41
C LEU A 106 -8.44 19.42 -12.44
N PRO A 107 -8.36 18.35 -13.26
CA PRO A 107 -9.48 17.89 -14.09
C PRO A 107 -10.68 17.45 -13.22
N PRO A 108 -11.87 17.26 -13.81
CA PRO A 108 -12.96 16.53 -13.16
C PRO A 108 -12.52 15.17 -12.59
N ILE A 109 -13.31 14.61 -11.68
CA ILE A 109 -13.16 13.19 -11.31
C ILE A 109 -13.88 12.38 -12.38
N TRP A 110 -13.12 11.92 -13.38
CA TRP A 110 -13.65 11.17 -14.52
C TRP A 110 -14.52 10.00 -14.05
N GLU A 111 -15.69 9.82 -14.67
CA GLU A 111 -16.70 8.80 -14.33
C GLU A 111 -17.36 8.97 -12.93
N GLY A 112 -16.91 9.93 -12.11
CA GLY A 112 -17.46 10.26 -10.80
C GLY A 112 -16.68 9.70 -9.61
N LEU A 113 -16.78 10.38 -8.46
CA LEU A 113 -16.21 9.96 -7.18
C LEU A 113 -16.90 8.69 -6.66
N VAL A 114 -18.23 8.63 -6.79
CA VAL A 114 -19.09 7.53 -6.35
C VAL A 114 -19.97 7.14 -7.55
N PRO A 115 -19.45 6.33 -8.51
CA PRO A 115 -20.12 6.02 -9.77
C PRO A 115 -21.29 5.04 -9.61
N HIS A 116 -21.35 4.32 -8.49
CA HIS A 116 -22.39 3.36 -8.16
C HIS A 116 -23.25 3.90 -7.02
N ARG A 117 -24.58 3.97 -7.26
CA ARG A 117 -25.57 4.33 -6.24
C ARG A 117 -25.45 3.42 -5.03
N GLN A 118 -25.21 4.00 -3.87
CA GLN A 118 -25.05 3.31 -2.58
C GLN A 118 -25.93 3.96 -1.52
N VAL A 119 -26.32 3.19 -0.49
CA VAL A 119 -27.00 3.73 0.70
C VAL A 119 -26.13 3.45 1.91
N VAL A 120 -25.64 4.52 2.54
CA VAL A 120 -24.78 4.49 3.72
C VAL A 120 -25.42 5.38 4.78
N GLU A 121 -25.57 4.88 6.02
CA GLU A 121 -26.21 5.60 7.13
C GLU A 121 -27.60 6.19 6.78
N HIS A 122 -28.39 5.43 6.01
CA HIS A 122 -29.71 5.84 5.50
C HIS A 122 -29.73 7.02 4.50
N ARG A 123 -28.57 7.52 4.05
CA ARG A 123 -28.42 8.51 2.98
C ARG A 123 -28.02 7.83 1.67
N GLU A 124 -28.64 8.22 0.55
CA GLU A 124 -28.23 7.78 -0.78
C GLU A 124 -27.03 8.62 -1.28
N TYR A 125 -26.05 7.96 -1.87
CA TYR A 125 -24.87 8.57 -2.49
C TYR A 125 -24.74 8.12 -3.94
N LEU A 126 -24.66 9.10 -4.83
CA LEU A 126 -24.25 8.98 -6.22
C LEU A 126 -23.57 10.32 -6.56
N ILE A 127 -22.24 10.31 -6.71
CA ILE A 127 -21.45 11.52 -6.95
C ILE A 127 -20.76 11.32 -8.30
N ASP A 128 -21.43 11.77 -9.34
CA ASP A 128 -20.94 11.70 -10.73
C ASP A 128 -19.81 12.71 -10.99
N GLU A 129 -19.33 12.76 -12.24
CA GLU A 129 -18.23 13.61 -12.71
C GLU A 129 -18.47 15.11 -12.49
N ASN A 130 -19.73 15.55 -12.43
CA ASN A 130 -20.12 16.94 -12.17
C ASN A 130 -20.49 17.19 -10.70
N GLY A 131 -20.50 16.14 -9.86
CA GLY A 131 -20.89 16.22 -8.45
C GLY A 131 -19.90 16.97 -7.55
N ILE A 132 -18.64 17.11 -7.97
CA ILE A 132 -17.60 17.82 -7.21
C ILE A 132 -17.21 19.11 -7.95
N ALA A 133 -17.19 20.22 -7.21
CA ALA A 133 -16.80 21.53 -7.72
C ALA A 133 -15.32 21.56 -8.21
N PRO A 134 -14.94 22.52 -9.08
CA PRO A 134 -13.55 22.72 -9.52
C PRO A 134 -12.52 22.71 -8.38
N LEU A 135 -11.60 21.74 -8.41
CA LEU A 135 -10.54 21.59 -7.41
C LEU A 135 -9.25 22.32 -7.82
N PRO A 136 -8.57 23.02 -6.88
CA PRO A 136 -7.26 23.60 -7.13
C PRO A 136 -6.20 22.51 -7.34
N ASN A 137 -5.06 22.84 -7.95
CA ASN A 137 -3.94 21.91 -8.12
C ASN A 137 -3.20 21.64 -6.79
N ALA A 138 -3.88 20.93 -5.89
CA ALA A 138 -3.43 20.59 -4.55
C ALA A 138 -4.10 19.29 -4.05
N PRO A 139 -3.53 18.62 -3.03
CA PRO A 139 -4.21 17.56 -2.30
C PRO A 139 -5.47 18.10 -1.62
N PHE A 140 -6.51 17.28 -1.49
CA PHE A 140 -7.78 17.67 -0.88
C PHE A 140 -8.41 16.55 -0.06
N ALA A 141 -9.14 16.93 0.99
CA ALA A 141 -9.95 16.00 1.76
C ALA A 141 -11.17 15.57 0.93
N LEU A 142 -11.44 14.26 0.87
CA LEU A 142 -12.62 13.71 0.22
C LEU A 142 -13.90 14.18 0.95
N SER A 143 -14.81 14.79 0.22
CA SER A 143 -16.07 15.34 0.74
C SER A 143 -17.27 15.00 -0.15
N THR A 144 -18.46 15.16 0.38
CA THR A 144 -19.71 15.23 -0.40
C THR A 144 -19.79 16.56 -1.16
N PRO A 145 -20.76 16.75 -2.09
CA PRO A 145 -20.98 18.01 -2.79
C PRO A 145 -21.32 19.18 -1.85
N GLU A 146 -21.89 18.90 -0.68
CA GLU A 146 -22.23 19.89 0.36
C GLU A 146 -21.05 20.27 1.26
N GLY A 147 -19.92 19.54 1.15
CA GLY A 147 -18.71 19.77 1.94
C GLY A 147 -18.58 18.94 3.22
N ASP A 148 -19.52 18.02 3.49
CA ASP A 148 -19.38 17.04 4.58
C ASP A 148 -18.22 16.07 4.27
N PRO A 149 -17.46 15.55 5.25
CA PRO A 149 -16.48 14.48 5.01
C PRO A 149 -17.11 13.27 4.33
N LEU A 150 -16.43 12.67 3.34
CA LEU A 150 -16.94 11.48 2.65
C LEU A 150 -16.96 10.28 3.61
N PRO A 151 -18.12 9.64 3.88
CA PRO A 151 -18.19 8.48 4.75
C PRO A 151 -17.26 7.35 4.32
N HIS A 152 -16.53 6.77 5.28
CA HIS A 152 -15.56 5.70 5.04
C HIS A 152 -16.19 4.41 4.52
N GLY A 153 -17.50 4.22 4.75
CA GLY A 153 -18.30 3.09 4.27
C GLY A 153 -18.79 3.22 2.81
N ILE A 154 -18.36 4.23 2.05
CA ILE A 154 -18.67 4.38 0.62
C ILE A 154 -17.54 3.77 -0.22
N VAL A 155 -17.92 2.92 -1.18
CA VAL A 155 -17.03 2.46 -2.25
C VAL A 155 -16.91 3.57 -3.29
N THR A 156 -15.74 4.19 -3.40
CA THR A 156 -15.38 5.15 -4.45
C THR A 156 -15.08 4.44 -5.77
N ARG A 157 -14.87 5.16 -6.89
CA ARG A 157 -14.30 4.54 -8.11
C ARG A 157 -12.87 4.02 -7.87
N ASP A 158 -12.44 3.06 -8.68
CA ASP A 158 -11.05 2.60 -8.73
C ASP A 158 -10.13 3.59 -9.48
N LEU A 159 -8.82 3.52 -9.27
CA LEU A 159 -7.81 4.39 -9.89
C LEU A 159 -6.70 3.53 -10.50
N ILE A 160 -6.16 3.92 -11.65
CA ILE A 160 -5.07 3.18 -12.31
C ILE A 160 -3.81 3.10 -11.42
N HIS A 161 -3.41 1.87 -11.15
CA HIS A 161 -2.23 1.53 -10.36
C HIS A 161 -1.29 0.59 -11.16
N ALA A 162 -1.07 0.87 -12.44
CA ALA A 162 -0.22 0.03 -13.31
C ALA A 162 1.28 0.40 -13.21
N PHE A 163 2.18 -0.58 -13.41
CA PHE A 163 3.65 -0.48 -13.29
C PHE A 163 4.25 0.73 -14.02
N TYR A 164 3.89 0.95 -15.28
CA TYR A 164 4.40 2.06 -16.07
C TYR A 164 3.74 3.39 -15.71
N ASN A 165 2.42 3.39 -15.46
CA ASN A 165 1.72 4.58 -14.96
C ASN A 165 2.39 5.07 -13.68
N ASN A 166 2.56 4.22 -12.68
CA ASN A 166 3.16 4.58 -11.40
C ASN A 166 4.58 5.17 -11.52
N GLN A 167 5.44 4.65 -12.41
CA GLN A 167 6.74 5.25 -12.70
C GLN A 167 6.64 6.66 -13.31
N LEU A 168 5.72 6.87 -14.25
CA LEU A 168 5.48 8.18 -14.86
C LEU A 168 4.82 9.16 -13.88
N GLN A 169 3.99 8.67 -12.96
CA GLN A 169 3.35 9.43 -11.88
C GLN A 169 4.39 9.91 -10.84
N ILE A 170 5.28 9.01 -10.38
CA ILE A 170 6.40 9.30 -9.48
C ILE A 170 7.42 10.24 -10.14
N ASN A 171 7.62 10.13 -11.45
CA ASN A 171 8.41 11.05 -12.28
C ASN A 171 9.84 11.31 -11.74
N GLY A 172 10.50 10.24 -11.28
CA GLY A 172 11.84 10.30 -10.67
C GLY A 172 11.88 10.87 -9.24
N GLY A 173 10.77 10.82 -8.50
CA GLY A 173 10.63 11.29 -7.12
C GLY A 173 10.09 12.72 -6.98
N ARG A 174 9.68 13.34 -8.09
CA ARG A 174 8.95 14.63 -8.05
C ARG A 174 7.49 14.45 -7.63
N ASN A 175 6.90 13.27 -7.91
CA ASN A 175 5.52 12.92 -7.62
C ASN A 175 4.53 13.95 -8.19
N ASP A 176 4.88 14.55 -9.34
CA ASP A 176 4.18 15.63 -10.03
C ASP A 176 3.41 15.15 -11.27
N GLY A 177 3.39 13.83 -11.55
CA GLY A 177 2.74 13.24 -12.72
C GLY A 177 1.48 12.42 -12.42
N PHE A 178 0.99 12.39 -11.17
CA PHE A 178 -0.10 11.49 -10.75
C PHE A 178 -1.40 11.73 -11.54
N VAL A 179 -1.71 13.00 -11.80
CA VAL A 179 -2.87 13.42 -12.60
C VAL A 179 -2.66 13.18 -14.11
N ALA A 180 -1.48 13.53 -14.65
CA ALA A 180 -1.19 13.36 -16.08
C ALA A 180 -1.23 11.90 -16.55
N TRP A 181 -0.69 11.00 -15.73
CA TRP A 181 -0.54 9.58 -16.06
C TRP A 181 -1.54 8.68 -15.33
N GLY A 182 -2.53 9.27 -14.66
CA GLY A 182 -3.68 8.61 -14.05
C GLY A 182 -4.87 8.45 -15.01
N ASP A 183 -5.95 7.85 -14.50
CA ASP A 183 -7.23 7.71 -15.19
C ASP A 183 -8.44 8.32 -14.44
N SER A 184 -8.30 8.58 -13.14
CA SER A 184 -9.36 9.02 -12.23
C SER A 184 -9.47 10.55 -12.06
N GLY A 185 -8.68 11.30 -12.83
CA GLY A 185 -8.68 12.76 -12.82
C GLY A 185 -8.22 13.33 -11.48
N ALA A 186 -9.00 14.24 -10.87
CA ALA A 186 -8.62 14.82 -9.58
C ALA A 186 -8.50 13.80 -8.44
N LEU A 187 -9.26 12.69 -8.47
CA LEU A 187 -9.40 11.78 -7.34
C LEU A 187 -8.07 11.24 -6.82
N VAL A 188 -7.08 11.09 -7.70
CA VAL A 188 -5.71 10.68 -7.37
C VAL A 188 -5.07 11.52 -6.26
N MET A 189 -5.46 12.79 -6.11
CA MET A 189 -4.96 13.72 -5.09
C MET A 189 -5.79 13.73 -3.78
N GLY A 190 -6.80 12.88 -3.68
CA GLY A 190 -7.72 12.83 -2.53
C GLY A 190 -7.17 12.05 -1.33
N HIS A 191 -7.52 12.50 -0.12
CA HIS A 191 -7.28 11.79 1.13
C HIS A 191 -8.51 11.85 2.06
N TYR A 192 -8.65 10.90 2.97
CA TYR A 192 -9.67 11.02 4.03
C TYR A 192 -9.19 12.07 5.06
N GLY A 193 -10.08 13.00 5.44
CA GLY A 193 -9.73 14.18 6.26
C GLY A 193 -9.88 13.99 7.77
N ASP A 194 -10.53 12.90 8.18
CA ASP A 194 -11.11 12.66 9.50
C ASP A 194 -10.61 11.34 10.16
N ASN A 195 -9.59 10.71 9.56
CA ASN A 195 -9.02 9.44 10.02
C ASN A 195 -8.65 9.41 11.51
N ALA A 196 -8.24 10.55 12.08
CA ALA A 196 -7.89 10.68 13.50
C ALA A 196 -9.04 10.37 14.47
N ALA A 197 -10.28 10.50 14.01
CA ALA A 197 -11.51 10.16 14.72
C ALA A 197 -12.10 8.81 14.28
N ASN A 198 -12.10 8.53 12.96
CA ASN A 198 -12.92 7.45 12.38
C ASN A 198 -12.14 6.18 11.99
N LEU A 199 -10.82 6.25 11.75
CA LEU A 199 -10.03 5.08 11.36
C LEU A 199 -9.56 4.31 12.61
N ARG A 200 -9.87 3.02 12.72
CA ARG A 200 -9.45 2.16 13.85
C ARG A 200 -7.96 1.83 13.76
N LEU A 201 -7.43 1.63 12.56
CA LEU A 201 -5.97 1.51 12.34
C LEU A 201 -5.21 2.76 12.81
N TRP A 202 -5.81 3.96 12.81
CA TRP A 202 -5.20 5.16 13.42
C TRP A 202 -5.12 5.04 14.94
N GLN A 203 -6.12 4.45 15.59
CA GLN A 203 -6.07 4.21 17.04
C GLN A 203 -5.01 3.17 17.38
N ILE A 204 -4.95 2.08 16.62
CA ILE A 204 -3.93 1.03 16.79
C ILE A 204 -2.50 1.59 16.54
N ALA A 205 -2.34 2.53 15.60
CA ALA A 205 -1.08 3.24 15.39
C ALA A 205 -0.68 4.17 16.56
N ARG A 206 -1.63 4.64 17.40
CA ARG A 206 -1.31 5.36 18.64
C ARG A 206 -0.78 4.45 19.74
N ASP A 207 -1.18 3.17 19.73
CA ASP A 207 -0.80 2.20 20.75
C ASP A 207 0.47 1.42 20.39
N PHE A 208 0.77 1.25 19.10
CA PHE A 208 1.90 0.45 18.58
C PHE A 208 2.87 1.29 17.73
N THR A 209 3.63 0.68 16.81
CA THR A 209 4.57 1.41 15.93
C THR A 209 3.98 1.63 14.54
N LEU A 210 3.91 2.88 14.10
CA LEU A 210 3.63 3.24 12.69
C LEU A 210 4.96 3.38 11.93
N CYS A 211 5.07 2.80 10.74
CA CYS A 211 6.24 2.95 9.87
C CYS A 211 5.91 3.96 8.76
N ASP A 212 6.47 5.17 8.82
CA ASP A 212 6.14 6.28 7.90
C ASP A 212 7.13 6.45 6.74
N ASN A 213 8.10 5.53 6.61
CA ASN A 213 8.99 5.37 5.46
C ASN A 213 8.93 3.93 4.90
N PHE A 214 7.73 3.33 4.89
CA PHE A 214 7.47 2.03 4.26
C PHE A 214 6.95 2.21 2.82
N PHE A 215 7.67 1.64 1.85
CA PHE A 215 7.36 1.76 0.42
C PHE A 215 6.90 0.43 -0.18
N MET A 216 6.00 0.48 -1.16
CA MET A 216 5.60 -0.74 -1.87
C MET A 216 6.79 -1.34 -2.64
N GLY A 217 6.93 -2.67 -2.58
CA GLY A 217 8.12 -3.39 -3.04
C GLY A 217 8.43 -3.20 -4.53
N ALA A 218 7.41 -3.00 -5.35
CA ALA A 218 7.52 -2.70 -6.77
C ALA A 218 6.54 -1.62 -7.22
N PHE A 219 6.83 -0.95 -8.34
CA PHE A 219 5.90 -0.01 -8.98
C PHE A 219 4.62 -0.73 -9.43
N GLY A 220 3.48 -0.04 -9.33
CA GLY A 220 2.19 -0.56 -9.80
C GLY A 220 1.53 -1.62 -8.90
N GLY A 221 0.68 -2.43 -9.51
CA GLY A 221 -0.52 -2.98 -8.86
C GLY A 221 -0.36 -4.27 -8.05
N SER A 222 -1.49 -4.70 -7.49
CA SER A 222 -1.59 -5.81 -6.54
C SER A 222 -0.88 -7.06 -7.01
N TYR A 223 -1.10 -7.47 -8.27
CA TYR A 223 -0.43 -8.62 -8.87
C TYR A 223 1.09 -8.62 -8.64
N LEU A 224 1.77 -7.52 -8.97
CA LEU A 224 3.23 -7.48 -8.88
C LEU A 224 3.70 -7.37 -7.42
N ASN A 225 3.03 -6.58 -6.60
CA ASN A 225 3.41 -6.42 -5.19
C ASN A 225 3.15 -7.68 -4.34
N HIS A 226 2.16 -8.51 -4.69
CA HIS A 226 1.98 -9.83 -4.07
C HIS A 226 3.10 -10.81 -4.47
N GLN A 227 3.56 -10.78 -5.73
CA GLN A 227 4.72 -11.58 -6.17
C GLN A 227 6.01 -11.08 -5.49
N TYR A 228 6.16 -9.76 -5.34
CA TYR A 228 7.30 -9.17 -4.67
C TYR A 228 7.35 -9.49 -3.16
N LEU A 229 6.19 -9.56 -2.48
CA LEU A 229 6.11 -9.99 -1.09
C LEU A 229 6.70 -11.39 -0.86
N ILE A 230 6.40 -12.35 -1.75
CA ILE A 230 6.80 -13.76 -1.56
C ILE A 230 8.12 -14.15 -2.26
N ALA A 231 8.57 -13.42 -3.29
CA ALA A 231 9.80 -13.76 -4.03
C ALA A 231 10.84 -12.62 -4.14
N ALA A 232 10.47 -11.38 -3.80
CA ALA A 232 11.27 -10.16 -4.02
C ALA A 232 11.71 -9.95 -5.48
N ARG A 233 10.92 -10.44 -6.45
CA ARG A 233 11.16 -10.28 -7.90
C ARG A 233 9.86 -10.44 -8.70
N PRO A 234 9.76 -9.84 -9.90
CA PRO A 234 8.66 -10.14 -10.82
C PRO A 234 8.72 -11.58 -11.35
N PRO A 235 7.56 -12.14 -11.75
CA PRO A 235 7.49 -13.35 -12.56
C PRO A 235 8.03 -13.15 -13.98
N PHE A 236 8.50 -14.24 -14.59
CA PHE A 236 9.08 -14.23 -15.94
C PHE A 236 8.25 -15.10 -16.89
N TYR A 237 8.03 -14.63 -18.12
CA TYR A 237 7.28 -15.32 -19.16
C TYR A 237 8.23 -15.74 -20.30
N PRO A 238 8.89 -16.91 -20.24
CA PRO A 238 9.79 -17.36 -21.30
C PRO A 238 9.10 -17.41 -22.69
N ASN A 239 9.74 -16.79 -23.69
CA ASN A 239 9.26 -16.71 -25.07
C ASN A 239 7.85 -16.11 -25.21
N ALA A 240 7.54 -15.05 -24.46
CA ALA A 240 6.22 -14.40 -24.51
C ALA A 240 5.85 -13.96 -25.95
N ASP A 241 6.83 -13.58 -26.77
CA ASP A 241 6.71 -13.22 -28.18
C ASP A 241 6.08 -14.33 -29.05
N LYS A 242 6.29 -15.59 -28.68
CA LYS A 242 5.82 -16.80 -29.39
C LYS A 242 4.61 -17.44 -28.70
N SER A 243 4.04 -16.80 -27.70
CA SER A 243 2.93 -17.31 -26.89
C SER A 243 1.58 -16.67 -27.25
N PRO A 244 0.46 -17.13 -26.66
CA PRO A 244 -0.81 -16.39 -26.68
C PRO A 244 -0.67 -14.98 -26.08
N ALA A 245 0.18 -14.81 -25.07
CA ALA A 245 0.41 -13.54 -24.38
C ALA A 245 1.25 -12.52 -25.18
N ARG A 246 1.67 -12.80 -26.42
CA ARG A 246 2.48 -11.85 -27.23
C ARG A 246 1.85 -10.46 -27.38
N GLY A 247 0.52 -10.37 -27.42
CA GLY A 247 -0.22 -9.10 -27.46
C GLY A 247 -0.28 -8.33 -26.13
N ARG A 248 0.32 -8.86 -25.06
CA ARG A 248 0.47 -8.21 -23.74
C ARG A 248 1.85 -7.57 -23.56
N ILE A 249 2.80 -7.86 -24.44
CA ILE A 249 4.14 -7.25 -24.44
C ILE A 249 4.00 -5.79 -24.81
N THR A 250 4.58 -4.91 -24.02
CA THR A 250 4.50 -3.48 -24.28
C THR A 250 5.44 -3.04 -25.41
N ALA A 251 4.97 -2.07 -26.19
CA ALA A 251 5.82 -1.33 -27.11
C ALA A 251 6.24 -0.02 -26.42
N LEU A 252 7.55 0.18 -26.24
CA LEU A 252 8.10 1.37 -25.61
C LEU A 252 8.43 2.47 -26.64
N GLU A 253 8.61 3.70 -26.16
CA GLU A 253 9.31 4.77 -26.87
C GLU A 253 10.82 4.44 -26.92
N GLY A 254 11.34 4.19 -28.12
CA GLY A 254 12.73 3.74 -28.32
C GLY A 254 12.89 2.22 -28.18
N ASP A 255 14.14 1.76 -28.29
CA ASP A 255 14.51 0.33 -28.40
C ASP A 255 15.06 -0.28 -27.10
N ASP A 256 15.20 0.51 -26.02
CA ASP A 256 15.65 0.00 -24.72
C ASP A 256 14.53 -0.81 -24.03
N PRO A 257 14.68 -2.13 -23.83
CA PRO A 257 13.66 -2.95 -23.17
C PRO A 257 13.47 -2.59 -21.69
N HIS A 258 14.36 -1.81 -21.09
CA HIS A 258 14.26 -1.32 -19.71
C HIS A 258 13.60 0.06 -19.62
N GLY A 259 13.21 0.67 -20.74
CA GLY A 259 12.57 1.98 -20.77
C GLY A 259 11.21 2.03 -20.06
N ILE A 260 10.86 3.20 -19.52
CA ILE A 260 9.68 3.39 -18.66
C ILE A 260 8.47 4.02 -19.38
N ARG A 261 8.56 4.23 -20.70
CA ARG A 261 7.56 4.94 -21.50
C ARG A 261 6.90 4.02 -22.53
N PRO A 262 5.76 3.37 -22.21
CA PRO A 262 4.93 2.74 -23.22
C PRO A 262 4.40 3.76 -24.22
N LYS A 263 4.25 3.35 -25.47
CA LYS A 263 3.61 4.19 -26.50
C LYS A 263 2.17 4.51 -26.08
N GLN A 264 1.75 5.74 -26.34
CA GLN A 264 0.35 6.11 -26.26
C GLN A 264 -0.39 5.62 -27.51
N THR A 265 -1.69 5.33 -27.37
CA THR A 265 -2.58 5.07 -28.50
C THR A 265 -3.11 6.39 -29.06
N ASP A 266 -3.56 6.40 -30.33
CA ASP A 266 -4.14 7.57 -31.00
C ASP A 266 -5.41 8.13 -30.32
N ARG A 267 -5.96 7.42 -29.33
CA ARG A 267 -7.10 7.85 -28.50
C ARG A 267 -6.69 8.50 -27.19
N SER A 268 -5.39 8.69 -26.93
CA SER A 268 -4.88 9.35 -25.73
C SER A 268 -5.02 10.87 -25.90
N PRO A 269 -5.73 11.59 -25.00
CA PRO A 269 -5.84 13.05 -25.10
C PRO A 269 -4.48 13.72 -24.87
N ALA A 270 -4.28 14.90 -25.48
CA ALA A 270 -3.03 15.65 -25.32
C ALA A 270 -2.83 16.14 -23.87
N SER A 271 -3.90 16.66 -23.26
CA SER A 271 -3.91 17.14 -21.87
C SER A 271 -4.63 16.17 -20.92
N ALA A 272 -4.20 16.15 -19.67
CA ALA A 272 -4.93 15.54 -18.55
C ALA A 272 -6.31 16.17 -18.29
N LEU A 273 -6.49 17.44 -18.71
CA LEU A 273 -7.76 18.17 -18.62
C LEU A 273 -8.80 17.68 -19.64
N ASP A 274 -8.35 17.11 -20.75
CA ASP A 274 -9.21 16.56 -21.81
C ASP A 274 -9.53 15.07 -21.61
N GLY A 275 -8.88 14.43 -20.63
CA GLY A 275 -9.18 13.06 -20.24
C GLY A 275 -7.98 12.19 -19.85
N PRO A 276 -8.26 10.93 -19.47
CA PRO A 276 -7.28 9.95 -19.00
C PRO A 276 -6.35 9.44 -20.10
N VAL A 277 -5.10 9.11 -19.74
CA VAL A 277 -4.10 8.59 -20.69
C VAL A 277 -4.52 7.22 -21.24
N ARG A 278 -4.17 6.92 -22.50
CA ARG A 278 -4.45 5.62 -23.15
C ARG A 278 -3.16 5.00 -23.66
N LEU A 279 -2.52 4.16 -22.86
CA LEU A 279 -1.30 3.42 -23.21
C LEU A 279 -1.61 2.14 -24.03
N VAL A 280 -0.64 1.68 -24.81
CA VAL A 280 -0.65 0.33 -25.42
C VAL A 280 -0.66 -0.77 -24.33
N PRO A 281 -1.05 -2.03 -24.65
CA PRO A 281 -0.97 -3.15 -23.70
C PRO A 281 0.40 -3.24 -23.02
N ASN A 282 0.42 -3.50 -21.72
CA ASN A 282 1.64 -3.35 -20.92
C ASN A 282 1.76 -4.34 -19.75
N SER A 283 1.11 -5.51 -19.82
CA SER A 283 1.23 -6.53 -18.77
C SER A 283 2.60 -7.20 -18.73
N ILE A 284 3.32 -7.22 -19.86
CA ILE A 284 4.64 -7.85 -19.99
C ILE A 284 5.64 -6.83 -20.55
N THR A 285 6.86 -6.77 -20.00
CA THR A 285 7.96 -5.93 -20.51
C THR A 285 8.51 -6.48 -21.83
N PRO A 286 9.26 -5.70 -22.64
CA PRO A 286 9.85 -6.20 -23.89
C PRO A 286 10.86 -7.33 -23.68
N ASP A 287 11.49 -7.41 -22.50
CA ASP A 287 12.35 -8.51 -22.06
C ASP A 287 11.60 -9.57 -21.21
N PHE A 288 10.27 -9.64 -21.35
CA PHE A 288 9.37 -10.71 -20.92
C PHE A 288 9.13 -10.90 -19.40
N TRP A 289 9.22 -9.84 -18.61
CA TRP A 289 8.78 -9.87 -17.20
C TRP A 289 7.32 -9.46 -17.08
N ALA A 290 6.53 -10.20 -16.31
CA ALA A 290 5.14 -9.85 -16.06
C ALA A 290 5.06 -8.80 -14.94
N VAL A 291 4.55 -7.61 -15.27
CA VAL A 291 4.58 -6.42 -14.40
C VAL A 291 3.21 -5.81 -14.11
N ASN A 292 2.18 -6.15 -14.89
CA ASN A 292 0.77 -5.88 -14.51
C ASN A 292 -0.04 -7.18 -14.54
N THR A 293 -1.27 -7.12 -14.02
CA THR A 293 -2.12 -8.27 -13.72
C THR A 293 -2.19 -9.31 -14.84
N MET A 294 -1.73 -10.51 -14.50
CA MET A 294 -1.90 -11.77 -15.22
C MET A 294 -2.65 -12.75 -14.30
N THR A 295 -3.42 -13.68 -14.84
CA THR A 295 -4.15 -14.70 -14.07
C THR A 295 -3.26 -15.90 -13.70
N PRO A 296 -3.53 -16.59 -12.57
CA PRO A 296 -2.76 -17.76 -12.18
C PRO A 296 -3.00 -18.95 -13.12
N PRO A 297 -2.00 -19.81 -13.37
CA PRO A 297 -2.11 -21.03 -14.17
C PRO A 297 -2.96 -22.14 -13.51
N TYR A 298 -3.38 -21.96 -12.27
CA TYR A 298 -4.09 -22.93 -11.44
C TYR A 298 -5.34 -22.30 -10.80
N ALA A 299 -6.35 -23.11 -10.48
CA ALA A 299 -7.54 -22.69 -9.75
C ALA A 299 -7.20 -22.22 -8.32
N PRO A 300 -8.01 -21.35 -7.68
CA PRO A 300 -9.06 -20.54 -8.29
C PRO A 300 -8.46 -19.54 -9.28
N THR A 301 -9.17 -19.36 -10.38
CA THR A 301 -8.88 -18.44 -11.49
C THR A 301 -10.20 -18.19 -12.21
N TYR A 302 -10.28 -17.19 -13.09
CA TYR A 302 -11.53 -16.88 -13.79
C TYR A 302 -11.82 -17.84 -14.93
N ASP A 303 -10.81 -18.17 -15.73
CA ASP A 303 -10.92 -18.96 -16.96
C ASP A 303 -10.23 -20.33 -16.75
N LEU A 304 -11.02 -21.39 -16.53
CA LEU A 304 -10.54 -22.77 -16.28
C LEU A 304 -10.45 -23.60 -17.56
N ASP A 305 -9.44 -24.47 -17.66
CA ASP A 305 -9.34 -25.46 -18.74
C ASP A 305 -10.40 -26.57 -18.54
N PRO A 306 -11.38 -26.72 -19.45
CA PRO A 306 -12.45 -27.71 -19.29
C PRO A 306 -11.96 -29.16 -19.36
N ASN A 307 -10.74 -29.40 -19.85
CA ASN A 307 -10.13 -30.72 -19.97
C ASN A 307 -9.12 -31.03 -18.85
N ARG A 308 -8.73 -30.03 -18.05
CA ARG A 308 -7.71 -30.17 -16.99
C ARG A 308 -8.20 -29.57 -15.67
N PRO A 309 -8.99 -30.32 -14.88
CA PRO A 309 -9.54 -29.84 -13.61
C PRO A 309 -8.47 -29.22 -12.69
N GLY A 310 -8.74 -28.00 -12.22
CA GLY A 310 -7.84 -27.23 -11.37
C GLY A 310 -6.77 -26.41 -12.11
N TYR A 311 -6.71 -26.45 -13.44
CA TYR A 311 -5.80 -25.63 -14.25
C TYR A 311 -6.57 -24.50 -14.95
N ALA A 312 -5.91 -23.37 -15.17
CA ALA A 312 -6.42 -22.29 -16.02
C ALA A 312 -6.38 -22.67 -17.50
N ASP A 313 -7.15 -21.98 -18.33
CA ASP A 313 -6.96 -22.03 -19.79
C ASP A 313 -5.63 -21.35 -20.16
N TRP A 314 -4.69 -22.14 -20.69
CA TRP A 314 -3.36 -21.66 -21.12
C TRP A 314 -3.37 -21.03 -22.53
N SER A 315 -4.51 -21.06 -23.23
CA SER A 315 -4.72 -20.35 -24.49
C SER A 315 -5.13 -18.88 -24.29
N ASP A 316 -5.62 -18.49 -23.11
CA ASP A 316 -5.84 -17.09 -22.78
C ASP A 316 -4.51 -16.33 -22.63
N ALA A 317 -4.38 -15.23 -23.37
CA ALA A 317 -3.31 -14.26 -23.27
C ALA A 317 -3.17 -13.60 -21.88
N LYS A 318 -4.14 -13.74 -20.96
CA LYS A 318 -4.06 -13.30 -19.55
C LYS A 318 -3.30 -14.29 -18.65
N THR A 319 -3.28 -15.58 -19.00
CA THR A 319 -2.75 -16.62 -18.12
C THR A 319 -1.23 -16.59 -18.08
N LEU A 320 -0.66 -16.45 -16.88
CA LEU A 320 0.79 -16.56 -16.68
C LEU A 320 1.21 -18.03 -16.74
N VAL A 321 2.34 -18.33 -17.38
CA VAL A 321 2.96 -19.65 -17.25
C VAL A 321 3.45 -19.92 -15.82
N PRO A 322 3.47 -21.19 -15.37
CA PRO A 322 3.98 -21.56 -14.07
C PRO A 322 5.42 -21.08 -13.79
N GLN A 323 5.65 -20.65 -12.55
CA GLN A 323 6.91 -20.10 -12.08
C GLN A 323 7.74 -21.17 -11.34
N HIS A 324 9.06 -21.04 -11.45
CA HIS A 324 10.05 -22.01 -10.96
C HIS A 324 11.12 -21.42 -10.04
N HIS A 325 11.11 -20.10 -9.81
CA HIS A 325 12.06 -19.45 -8.91
C HIS A 325 11.62 -19.59 -7.45
N ALA A 326 12.56 -19.46 -6.52
CA ALA A 326 12.29 -19.70 -5.09
C ALA A 326 11.48 -18.57 -4.45
N THR A 327 10.62 -18.96 -3.51
CA THR A 327 9.79 -18.10 -2.65
C THR A 327 10.30 -18.10 -1.20
N ILE A 328 9.81 -17.20 -0.37
CA ILE A 328 10.04 -17.21 1.09
C ILE A 328 9.51 -18.50 1.72
N GLY A 329 8.42 -19.06 1.18
CA GLY A 329 7.87 -20.36 1.55
C GLY A 329 8.84 -21.52 1.32
N ASP A 330 9.61 -21.49 0.23
CA ASP A 330 10.69 -22.47 0.01
C ASP A 330 11.79 -22.35 1.05
N MET A 331 12.18 -21.13 1.40
CA MET A 331 13.24 -20.89 2.39
C MET A 331 12.81 -21.36 3.79
N LEU A 332 11.53 -21.16 4.15
CA LEU A 332 10.92 -21.66 5.39
C LEU A 332 10.86 -23.20 5.40
N SER A 333 10.31 -23.81 4.34
CA SER A 333 10.21 -25.26 4.22
C SER A 333 11.57 -25.96 4.22
N GLN A 334 12.58 -25.39 3.54
CA GLN A 334 13.96 -25.90 3.57
C GLN A 334 14.60 -25.82 4.96
N ARG A 335 14.18 -24.86 5.80
CA ARG A 335 14.66 -24.70 7.18
C ARG A 335 13.90 -25.56 8.19
N GLY A 336 12.79 -26.18 7.79
CA GLY A 336 11.89 -26.95 8.64
C GLY A 336 10.91 -26.09 9.46
N VAL A 337 10.68 -24.83 9.05
CA VAL A 337 9.74 -23.92 9.70
C VAL A 337 8.37 -24.05 9.02
N ASP A 338 7.32 -24.35 9.80
CA ASP A 338 5.95 -24.41 9.24
C ASP A 338 5.42 -23.01 8.94
N TRP A 339 4.58 -22.91 7.91
CA TRP A 339 4.03 -21.65 7.46
C TRP A 339 2.73 -21.86 6.67
N ALA A 340 1.93 -20.80 6.50
CA ALA A 340 0.77 -20.84 5.63
C ALA A 340 0.41 -19.46 5.05
N TRP A 341 -0.29 -19.48 3.92
CA TRP A 341 -1.06 -18.35 3.42
C TRP A 341 -2.56 -18.67 3.57
N TYR A 342 -3.28 -17.85 4.33
CA TYR A 342 -4.72 -17.89 4.45
C TYR A 342 -5.33 -16.85 3.51
N ALA A 343 -6.06 -17.29 2.49
CA ALA A 343 -6.76 -16.39 1.56
C ALA A 343 -8.26 -16.41 1.86
N GLY A 344 -8.85 -15.26 2.19
CA GLY A 344 -10.29 -15.14 2.47
C GLY A 344 -11.15 -15.52 1.27
N GLY A 345 -12.09 -16.46 1.45
CA GLY A 345 -12.97 -16.96 0.39
C GLY A 345 -12.34 -17.94 -0.61
N TRP A 346 -11.19 -18.53 -0.30
CA TRP A 346 -10.49 -19.49 -1.18
C TRP A 346 -11.33 -20.73 -1.51
N ASP A 347 -11.94 -21.37 -0.51
CA ASP A 347 -12.76 -22.57 -0.72
C ASP A 347 -14.06 -22.23 -1.46
N ALA A 348 -14.63 -21.03 -1.22
CA ALA A 348 -15.77 -20.53 -1.98
C ALA A 348 -15.40 -20.31 -3.45
N ALA A 349 -14.23 -19.74 -3.73
CA ALA A 349 -13.73 -19.56 -5.10
C ALA A 349 -13.43 -20.89 -5.80
N LEU A 350 -12.86 -21.88 -5.11
CA LEU A 350 -12.69 -23.25 -5.63
C LEU A 350 -14.03 -23.93 -5.96
N ALA A 351 -15.10 -23.62 -5.21
CA ALA A 351 -16.45 -24.11 -5.46
C ALA A 351 -17.21 -23.36 -6.57
N GLY A 352 -16.59 -22.37 -7.24
CA GLY A 352 -17.24 -21.54 -8.26
C GLY A 352 -18.06 -20.37 -7.72
N HIS A 353 -17.88 -20.03 -6.44
CA HIS A 353 -18.53 -18.92 -5.73
C HIS A 353 -17.52 -17.83 -5.36
N ALA A 354 -16.65 -17.46 -6.31
CA ALA A 354 -15.65 -16.41 -6.12
C ALA A 354 -16.30 -15.02 -5.89
N ASN A 355 -17.35 -14.73 -6.67
CA ASN A 355 -18.08 -13.47 -6.68
C ASN A 355 -19.58 -13.75 -6.68
N ASP A 356 -20.38 -12.86 -6.09
CA ASP A 356 -21.82 -12.79 -6.30
C ASP A 356 -22.20 -11.63 -7.24
N ALA A 357 -23.48 -11.49 -7.56
CA ALA A 357 -24.00 -10.42 -8.42
C ALA A 357 -24.36 -9.13 -7.67
N GLN A 358 -23.91 -8.96 -6.41
CA GLN A 358 -24.19 -7.77 -5.60
C GLN A 358 -23.08 -6.74 -5.73
N PHE A 359 -23.33 -5.51 -5.25
CA PHE A 359 -22.32 -4.46 -5.13
C PHE A 359 -22.31 -3.91 -3.69
N PRO A 360 -21.16 -3.88 -2.99
CA PRO A 360 -19.92 -4.57 -3.34
C PRO A 360 -20.10 -6.10 -3.34
N SER A 361 -19.46 -6.80 -4.29
CA SER A 361 -19.62 -8.25 -4.48
C SER A 361 -19.02 -9.05 -3.31
N ARG A 362 -19.56 -10.25 -3.04
CA ARG A 362 -19.12 -11.10 -1.92
C ARG A 362 -18.94 -12.56 -2.37
N PRO A 363 -17.85 -13.26 -1.98
CA PRO A 363 -16.67 -12.75 -1.26
C PRO A 363 -15.73 -11.87 -2.08
N ASN A 364 -15.96 -11.75 -3.39
CA ASN A 364 -15.13 -11.05 -4.37
C ASN A 364 -13.66 -11.52 -4.36
N PHE A 365 -13.46 -12.84 -4.43
CA PHE A 365 -12.13 -13.44 -4.41
C PHE A 365 -11.30 -13.02 -5.62
N GLN A 366 -10.11 -12.46 -5.37
CA GLN A 366 -9.17 -12.01 -6.40
C GLN A 366 -8.08 -13.07 -6.65
N PRO A 367 -8.11 -13.84 -7.76
CA PRO A 367 -7.12 -14.88 -8.05
C PRO A 367 -5.68 -14.38 -8.09
N HIS A 368 -5.48 -13.14 -8.51
CA HIS A 368 -4.17 -12.53 -8.62
C HIS A 368 -3.58 -12.06 -7.28
N HIS A 369 -4.34 -12.10 -6.20
CA HIS A 369 -3.88 -11.79 -4.83
C HIS A 369 -3.41 -13.04 -4.07
N GLN A 370 -3.44 -14.23 -4.70
CA GLN A 370 -2.76 -15.42 -4.19
C GLN A 370 -1.46 -15.66 -5.00
N PRO A 371 -0.32 -15.07 -4.62
CA PRO A 371 0.88 -15.11 -5.44
C PRO A 371 1.52 -16.49 -5.51
N LEU A 372 1.29 -17.35 -4.52
CA LEU A 372 1.81 -18.72 -4.50
C LEU A 372 1.09 -19.62 -5.51
N ASN A 373 -0.13 -19.28 -5.95
CA ASN A 373 -0.90 -20.04 -6.95
C ASN A 373 -0.33 -19.92 -8.38
N TYR A 374 0.87 -19.34 -8.53
CA TYR A 374 1.62 -19.22 -9.78
C TYR A 374 2.81 -20.19 -9.87
N PHE A 375 3.20 -20.88 -8.79
CA PHE A 375 4.44 -21.66 -8.74
C PHE A 375 4.18 -23.16 -8.84
N VAL A 376 5.04 -23.88 -9.58
CA VAL A 376 4.84 -25.32 -9.86
C VAL A 376 4.74 -26.20 -8.61
N GLN A 377 5.35 -25.81 -7.49
CA GLN A 377 5.26 -26.57 -6.24
C GLN A 377 3.84 -26.57 -5.62
N PHE A 378 3.00 -25.58 -5.98
CA PHE A 378 1.64 -25.41 -5.48
C PHE A 378 0.59 -25.76 -6.54
N ALA A 379 0.98 -26.46 -7.60
CA ALA A 379 0.07 -27.02 -8.59
C ALA A 379 -1.01 -27.92 -7.94
N PRO A 380 -2.19 -28.09 -8.56
CA PRO A 380 -3.26 -28.95 -8.04
C PRO A 380 -2.77 -30.35 -7.65
N GLY A 381 -3.20 -30.84 -6.48
CA GLY A 381 -2.83 -32.16 -5.96
C GLY A 381 -1.46 -32.27 -5.27
N THR A 382 -0.65 -31.21 -5.26
CA THR A 382 0.64 -31.23 -4.54
C THR A 382 0.47 -31.15 -3.01
N ALA A 383 1.33 -31.86 -2.27
CA ALA A 383 1.32 -31.82 -0.80
C ALA A 383 1.64 -30.42 -0.23
N ALA A 384 2.52 -29.66 -0.90
CA ALA A 384 2.84 -28.29 -0.50
C ALA A 384 1.63 -27.36 -0.64
N ARG A 385 0.83 -27.48 -1.72
CA ARG A 385 -0.45 -26.76 -1.84
C ARG A 385 -1.38 -27.07 -0.69
N ALA A 386 -1.63 -28.35 -0.41
CA ALA A 386 -2.57 -28.78 0.62
C ALA A 386 -2.16 -28.35 2.05
N ARG A 387 -0.86 -28.24 2.32
CA ARG A 387 -0.34 -27.82 3.63
C ARG A 387 -0.33 -26.31 3.84
N HIS A 388 0.03 -25.56 2.79
CA HIS A 388 0.41 -24.15 2.92
C HIS A 388 -0.59 -23.16 2.30
N LEU A 389 -1.39 -23.55 1.30
CA LEU A 389 -2.46 -22.69 0.75
C LEU A 389 -3.77 -23.02 1.44
N ARG A 390 -4.11 -22.24 2.47
CA ARG A 390 -5.27 -22.46 3.34
C ARG A 390 -6.38 -21.47 3.00
N ASP A 391 -7.61 -21.93 3.19
CA ASP A 391 -8.77 -21.04 3.18
C ASP A 391 -8.79 -20.19 4.45
N GLY A 392 -8.84 -18.87 4.29
CA GLY A 392 -9.12 -17.95 5.38
C GLY A 392 -10.57 -18.02 5.86
N GLY A 393 -11.47 -18.58 5.05
CA GLY A 393 -12.91 -18.58 5.30
C GLY A 393 -13.54 -17.23 4.97
N LEU A 394 -14.74 -17.00 5.50
CA LEU A 394 -15.62 -15.88 5.16
C LEU A 394 -15.97 -15.02 6.38
N GLY A 395 -16.08 -13.72 6.15
CA GLY A 395 -16.49 -12.74 7.17
C GLY A 395 -15.54 -12.65 8.36
N GLU A 396 -16.10 -12.32 9.52
CA GLU A 396 -15.39 -11.62 10.60
C GLU A 396 -15.46 -12.37 11.95
N THR A 397 -15.84 -13.67 11.95
CA THR A 397 -15.94 -14.48 13.18
C THR A 397 -15.30 -15.86 12.97
N ALA A 398 -14.69 -16.43 14.01
CA ALA A 398 -14.09 -17.78 13.96
C ALA A 398 -15.04 -18.91 13.50
N ARG A 399 -16.37 -18.72 13.60
CA ARG A 399 -17.35 -19.70 13.09
C ARG A 399 -17.37 -19.83 11.56
N THR A 400 -16.92 -18.80 10.84
CA THR A 400 -16.96 -18.73 9.37
C THR A 400 -15.59 -18.42 8.76
N ASN A 401 -14.70 -17.77 9.51
CA ASN A 401 -13.34 -17.42 9.14
C ASN A 401 -12.37 -18.36 9.86
N LYS A 402 -11.79 -19.30 9.09
CA LYS A 402 -10.88 -20.35 9.60
C LYS A 402 -9.57 -19.77 10.14
N PHE A 403 -9.10 -18.66 9.58
CA PHE A 403 -7.93 -17.97 10.11
C PHE A 403 -8.19 -17.44 11.54
N LEU A 404 -9.35 -16.79 11.76
CA LEU A 404 -9.75 -16.38 13.12
C LEU A 404 -9.94 -17.57 14.08
N ALA A 405 -10.41 -18.72 13.59
CA ALA A 405 -10.49 -19.94 14.40
C ALA A 405 -9.10 -20.43 14.85
N ASP A 406 -8.11 -20.44 13.96
CA ASP A 406 -6.73 -20.81 14.31
C ASP A 406 -6.06 -19.76 15.23
N VAL A 407 -6.42 -18.47 15.10
CA VAL A 407 -6.00 -17.39 16.03
C VAL A 407 -6.52 -17.65 17.44
N GLU A 408 -7.83 -17.89 17.59
CA GLU A 408 -8.48 -18.17 18.89
C GLU A 408 -7.96 -19.46 19.52
N ALA A 409 -7.68 -20.49 18.72
CA ALA A 409 -7.13 -21.76 19.18
C ALA A 409 -5.63 -21.72 19.51
N GLY A 410 -4.88 -20.68 19.07
CA GLY A 410 -3.44 -20.61 19.22
C GLY A 410 -2.67 -21.62 18.35
N THR A 411 -3.21 -21.94 17.16
CA THR A 411 -2.72 -22.97 16.23
C THR A 411 -2.07 -22.40 14.96
N LEU A 412 -1.79 -21.09 14.91
CA LEU A 412 -1.15 -20.47 13.75
C LEU A 412 0.27 -21.03 13.54
N PRO A 413 0.66 -21.32 12.27
CA PRO A 413 2.05 -21.60 11.93
C PRO A 413 3.00 -20.44 12.30
N PRO A 414 4.28 -20.72 12.63
CA PRO A 414 5.30 -19.71 12.96
C PRO A 414 5.44 -18.56 11.96
N VAL A 415 5.11 -18.76 10.69
CA VAL A 415 4.94 -17.68 9.71
C VAL A 415 3.60 -17.81 9.01
N THR A 416 2.74 -16.81 9.17
CA THR A 416 1.39 -16.80 8.62
C THR A 416 1.16 -15.54 7.80
N PHE A 417 0.77 -15.70 6.53
CA PHE A 417 0.26 -14.62 5.70
C PHE A 417 -1.26 -14.68 5.69
N TYR A 418 -1.93 -13.54 5.86
CA TYR A 418 -3.38 -13.42 5.79
C TYR A 418 -3.78 -12.36 4.76
N LYS A 419 -4.54 -12.78 3.75
CA LYS A 419 -5.20 -11.89 2.80
C LYS A 419 -6.70 -11.83 3.13
N PRO A 420 -7.23 -10.68 3.57
CA PRO A 420 -8.66 -10.51 3.79
C PRO A 420 -9.52 -10.87 2.56
N GLN A 421 -10.78 -11.20 2.82
CA GLN A 421 -11.82 -11.35 1.81
C GLN A 421 -11.92 -10.07 0.96
N GLY A 422 -12.30 -10.18 -0.32
CA GLY A 422 -12.27 -9.07 -1.28
C GLY A 422 -13.03 -7.83 -0.80
N ASN A 423 -14.28 -7.96 -0.37
CA ASN A 423 -15.05 -6.82 0.16
C ASN A 423 -14.67 -6.39 1.60
N LEU A 424 -13.55 -6.89 2.16
CA LEU A 424 -13.02 -6.58 3.48
C LEU A 424 -11.52 -6.19 3.41
N ASN A 425 -11.03 -5.76 2.24
CA ASN A 425 -9.61 -5.48 2.00
C ASN A 425 -9.27 -3.99 1.80
N MET A 426 -10.27 -3.12 1.66
CA MET A 426 -10.22 -1.68 1.33
C MET A 426 -9.86 -1.28 -0.12
N HIS A 427 -9.77 -2.18 -1.09
CA HIS A 427 -9.55 -1.81 -2.51
C HIS A 427 -10.64 -0.84 -3.02
N ALA A 428 -10.25 0.31 -3.58
CA ALA A 428 -11.22 1.26 -4.15
C ALA A 428 -11.98 0.62 -5.33
N GLY A 429 -13.21 1.02 -5.62
CA GLY A 429 -14.03 0.42 -6.69
C GLY A 429 -14.78 -0.86 -6.32
N TYR A 430 -14.36 -1.62 -5.30
CA TYR A 430 -15.13 -2.80 -4.84
C TYR A 430 -15.14 -3.05 -3.32
N SER A 431 -14.39 -2.29 -2.53
CA SER A 431 -14.41 -2.32 -1.06
C SER A 431 -14.34 -0.89 -0.53
N ASP A 432 -14.93 -0.66 0.62
CA ASP A 432 -14.87 0.60 1.34
C ASP A 432 -13.81 0.55 2.47
N VAL A 433 -13.51 1.71 3.07
CA VAL A 433 -12.49 1.84 4.12
C VAL A 433 -13.00 1.28 5.44
N ASP A 434 -14.26 1.57 5.83
CA ASP A 434 -14.79 1.10 7.13
C ASP A 434 -14.83 -0.42 7.23
N ALA A 435 -15.31 -1.11 6.19
CA ALA A 435 -15.43 -2.56 6.19
C ALA A 435 -14.07 -3.25 6.36
N GLY A 436 -13.04 -2.78 5.64
CA GLY A 436 -11.68 -3.30 5.79
C GLY A 436 -11.01 -2.90 7.11
N ASP A 437 -11.21 -1.66 7.57
CA ASP A 437 -10.62 -1.14 8.81
C ASP A 437 -11.16 -1.88 10.03
N ARG A 438 -12.48 -2.05 10.08
CA ARG A 438 -13.20 -2.79 11.11
C ARG A 438 -12.83 -4.27 11.11
N HIS A 439 -12.69 -4.90 9.94
CA HIS A 439 -12.25 -6.30 9.83
C HIS A 439 -10.81 -6.49 10.31
N ILE A 440 -9.87 -5.66 9.84
CA ILE A 440 -8.45 -5.75 10.23
C ILE A 440 -8.28 -5.42 11.72
N ALA A 441 -9.00 -4.42 12.26
CA ALA A 441 -9.00 -4.13 13.69
C ALA A 441 -9.55 -5.30 14.53
N GLY A 442 -10.62 -5.97 14.08
CA GLY A 442 -11.14 -7.18 14.72
C GLY A 442 -10.16 -8.36 14.68
N VAL A 443 -9.43 -8.52 13.58
CA VAL A 443 -8.33 -9.49 13.47
C VAL A 443 -7.20 -9.17 14.46
N ILE A 444 -6.79 -7.91 14.58
CA ILE A 444 -5.74 -7.48 15.51
C ILE A 444 -6.17 -7.69 16.97
N ASP A 445 -7.43 -7.42 17.31
CA ASP A 445 -8.01 -7.70 18.63
C ASP A 445 -8.01 -9.21 18.95
N ALA A 446 -8.36 -10.06 17.99
CA ALA A 446 -8.29 -11.52 18.14
C ALA A 446 -6.84 -12.01 18.32
N LEU A 447 -5.89 -11.47 17.54
CA LEU A 447 -4.46 -11.81 17.65
C LEU A 447 -3.87 -11.43 19.02
N GLN A 448 -4.26 -10.28 19.57
CA GLN A 448 -3.86 -9.86 20.93
C GLN A 448 -4.44 -10.75 22.04
N LYS A 449 -5.55 -11.45 21.77
CA LYS A 449 -6.18 -12.42 22.70
C LYS A 449 -5.71 -13.85 22.48
N SER A 450 -4.92 -14.10 21.43
CA SER A 450 -4.43 -15.44 21.09
C SER A 450 -3.48 -15.99 22.17
N PRO A 451 -3.51 -17.30 22.47
CA PRO A 451 -2.48 -17.96 23.29
C PRO A 451 -1.03 -17.75 22.80
N GLN A 452 -0.84 -17.37 21.53
CA GLN A 452 0.46 -17.10 20.93
C GLN A 452 0.94 -15.63 21.10
N TRP A 453 0.11 -14.72 21.62
CA TRP A 453 0.35 -13.27 21.60
C TRP A 453 1.67 -12.82 22.24
N GLU A 454 2.06 -13.40 23.39
CA GLU A 454 3.28 -13.01 24.14
C GLU A 454 4.52 -12.94 23.23
N LYS A 455 4.59 -13.83 22.24
CA LYS A 455 5.71 -13.94 21.30
C LYS A 455 5.29 -13.76 19.85
N MET A 456 4.30 -12.92 19.61
CA MET A 456 3.80 -12.62 18.28
C MET A 456 4.36 -11.29 17.76
N LEU A 457 4.72 -11.26 16.47
CA LEU A 457 4.86 -10.04 15.70
C LEU A 457 3.80 -10.03 14.59
N VAL A 458 2.98 -8.98 14.57
CA VAL A 458 1.99 -8.73 13.52
C VAL A 458 2.47 -7.55 12.69
N VAL A 459 2.61 -7.75 11.37
CA VAL A 459 2.76 -6.68 10.39
C VAL A 459 1.42 -6.47 9.72
N VAL A 460 0.92 -5.24 9.75
CA VAL A 460 -0.20 -4.81 8.90
C VAL A 460 0.37 -3.88 7.86
N THR A 461 0.22 -4.18 6.58
CA THR A 461 0.60 -3.29 5.50
C THR A 461 -0.38 -3.41 4.35
N PHE A 462 -0.42 -2.39 3.51
CA PHE A 462 -1.05 -2.47 2.20
C PHE A 462 -0.08 -3.15 1.23
N ASP A 463 -0.59 -3.56 0.09
CA ASP A 463 0.22 -4.15 -0.97
C ASP A 463 0.84 -3.09 -1.87
N GLU A 464 0.06 -2.10 -2.29
CA GLU A 464 0.47 -0.93 -3.05
C GLU A 464 -0.47 0.27 -2.82
N ASN A 465 -0.21 1.38 -3.53
CA ASN A 465 -0.80 2.68 -3.23
C ASN A 465 -2.20 2.92 -3.82
N GLY A 466 -2.72 2.06 -4.69
CA GLY A 466 -4.06 2.15 -5.26
C GLY A 466 -4.23 3.32 -6.20
N GLY A 467 -3.15 3.74 -6.85
CA GLY A 467 -3.09 4.95 -7.67
C GLY A 467 -3.02 6.25 -6.85
N TRP A 468 -3.52 6.26 -5.60
CA TRP A 468 -3.53 7.43 -4.70
C TRP A 468 -2.14 8.06 -4.54
N TRP A 469 -2.08 9.38 -4.63
CA TRP A 469 -0.85 10.17 -4.53
C TRP A 469 -0.19 10.06 -3.15
N ASP A 470 1.14 10.12 -3.12
CA ASP A 470 1.92 10.40 -1.91
C ASP A 470 2.96 11.47 -2.20
N HIS A 471 3.28 12.30 -1.20
CA HIS A 471 4.21 13.42 -1.34
C HIS A 471 5.67 13.03 -1.13
N VAL A 472 5.91 11.93 -0.40
CA VAL A 472 7.26 11.45 -0.12
C VAL A 472 7.80 10.70 -1.33
N ALA A 473 8.96 11.14 -1.80
CA ALA A 473 9.65 10.51 -2.91
C ALA A 473 10.11 9.11 -2.49
N PRO A 474 9.85 8.05 -3.28
CA PRO A 474 10.38 6.74 -2.98
C PRO A 474 11.91 6.72 -3.12
N PRO A 475 12.61 5.92 -2.30
CA PRO A 475 14.05 5.76 -2.42
C PRO A 475 14.38 5.09 -3.76
N LYS A 476 15.51 5.48 -4.37
CA LYS A 476 15.96 4.87 -5.63
C LYS A 476 16.46 3.45 -5.35
N GLY A 477 15.96 2.48 -6.11
CA GLY A 477 16.37 1.08 -6.04
C GLY A 477 16.67 0.48 -7.41
N ASP A 478 16.16 -0.73 -7.65
CA ASP A 478 16.25 -1.40 -8.95
C ASP A 478 15.14 -0.91 -9.90
N ARG A 479 15.12 -1.41 -11.14
CA ARG A 479 14.07 -1.04 -12.12
C ARG A 479 12.65 -1.49 -11.73
N TRP A 480 12.50 -2.28 -10.66
CA TRP A 480 11.20 -2.73 -10.19
C TRP A 480 10.62 -1.82 -9.12
N GLY A 481 11.45 -1.12 -8.33
CA GLY A 481 11.02 -0.24 -7.24
C GLY A 481 12.16 0.08 -6.25
N PRO A 482 11.84 0.55 -5.02
CA PRO A 482 10.49 0.70 -4.46
C PRO A 482 9.58 1.70 -5.18
N GLY A 483 8.26 1.49 -5.05
CA GLY A 483 7.21 2.39 -5.53
C GLY A 483 6.72 3.36 -4.44
N THR A 484 5.54 3.94 -4.65
CA THR A 484 4.89 4.89 -3.72
C THR A 484 4.86 4.41 -2.27
N ARG A 485 4.88 5.37 -1.32
CA ARG A 485 4.76 5.10 0.11
C ARG A 485 3.36 4.58 0.48
N ILE A 486 3.31 3.59 1.36
CA ILE A 486 2.09 2.90 1.83
C ILE A 486 2.06 2.83 3.37
N PRO A 487 0.89 2.70 4.01
CA PRO A 487 0.82 2.49 5.46
C PRO A 487 1.37 1.14 5.87
N ALA A 488 2.18 1.11 6.93
CA ALA A 488 2.56 -0.12 7.61
C ALA A 488 2.62 0.06 9.14
N LEU A 489 2.09 -0.91 9.89
CA LEU A 489 2.14 -0.97 11.35
C LEU A 489 2.88 -2.23 11.79
N VAL A 490 3.64 -2.12 12.88
CA VAL A 490 4.25 -3.25 13.59
C VAL A 490 3.62 -3.33 14.99
N ILE A 491 2.93 -4.45 15.24
CA ILE A 491 2.09 -4.68 16.42
C ILE A 491 2.61 -5.93 17.14
N SER A 492 3.03 -5.80 18.40
CA SER A 492 3.66 -6.86 19.19
C SER A 492 3.76 -6.41 20.66
N PRO A 493 3.81 -7.32 21.65
CA PRO A 493 4.26 -6.98 23.02
C PRO A 493 5.68 -6.39 23.08
N HIS A 494 6.43 -6.53 21.99
CA HIS A 494 7.81 -6.10 21.83
C HIS A 494 7.98 -4.94 20.84
N ALA A 495 6.89 -4.30 20.40
CA ALA A 495 6.93 -3.11 19.55
C ALA A 495 7.35 -1.84 20.34
N ARG A 496 7.74 -0.78 19.63
CA ARG A 496 7.84 0.57 20.22
C ARG A 496 6.44 1.17 20.28
N HIS A 497 5.81 1.07 21.44
CA HIS A 497 4.45 1.57 21.66
C HIS A 497 4.36 3.09 21.53
N GLY A 498 3.45 3.57 20.68
CA GLY A 498 3.20 5.00 20.44
C GLY A 498 4.35 5.75 19.76
N GLU A 499 5.20 5.06 19.01
CA GLU A 499 6.30 5.68 18.25
C GLU A 499 6.08 5.56 16.73
N VAL A 500 6.65 6.51 15.98
CA VAL A 500 6.77 6.43 14.52
C VAL A 500 8.20 6.01 14.15
N ASP A 501 8.36 5.00 13.31
CA ASP A 501 9.64 4.53 12.82
C ASP A 501 9.93 5.01 11.39
N HIS A 502 10.86 5.97 11.30
CA HIS A 502 11.33 6.59 10.06
C HIS A 502 12.35 5.75 9.27
N THR A 503 12.61 4.51 9.67
CA THR A 503 13.49 3.60 8.92
C THR A 503 12.93 3.33 7.52
N ILE A 504 13.77 3.42 6.49
CA ILE A 504 13.38 3.09 5.12
C ILE A 504 13.14 1.57 5.01
N TYR A 505 11.90 1.20 4.69
CA TYR A 505 11.47 -0.18 4.45
C TYR A 505 10.87 -0.32 3.06
N ASP A 506 10.90 -1.54 2.52
CA ASP A 506 10.03 -1.93 1.40
C ASP A 506 9.23 -3.19 1.75
N THR A 507 8.27 -3.62 0.93
CA THR A 507 7.54 -4.90 1.14
C THR A 507 8.50 -6.09 1.39
N GLY A 508 9.70 -6.06 0.80
CA GLY A 508 10.73 -7.07 1.02
C GLY A 508 11.33 -7.07 2.44
N SER A 509 11.20 -5.98 3.21
CA SER A 509 11.61 -5.89 4.62
C SER A 509 10.89 -6.92 5.51
N ILE A 510 9.67 -7.32 5.16
CA ILE A 510 8.94 -8.44 5.81
C ILE A 510 9.72 -9.75 5.62
N ALA A 511 10.12 -10.05 4.37
CA ALA A 511 10.92 -11.23 4.07
C ALA A 511 12.33 -11.15 4.67
N ARG A 512 12.91 -9.94 4.83
CA ARG A 512 14.18 -9.74 5.58
C ARG A 512 14.02 -10.07 7.06
N PHE A 513 12.96 -9.59 7.72
CA PHE A 513 12.66 -9.92 9.12
C PHE A 513 12.52 -11.44 9.31
N ILE A 514 11.68 -12.08 8.49
CA ILE A 514 11.45 -13.54 8.54
C ILE A 514 12.76 -14.31 8.27
N THR A 515 13.55 -13.88 7.27
CA THR A 515 14.86 -14.48 6.96
C THR A 515 15.79 -14.44 8.17
N ARG A 516 15.90 -13.27 8.82
CA ARG A 516 16.77 -13.05 9.97
C ARG A 516 16.29 -13.83 11.19
N ARG A 517 15.00 -13.72 11.54
CA ARG A 517 14.40 -14.37 12.70
C ARG A 517 14.55 -15.90 12.66
N PHE A 518 14.33 -16.52 11.52
CA PHE A 518 14.36 -17.98 11.38
C PHE A 518 15.69 -18.54 10.87
N GLY A 519 16.68 -17.67 10.59
CA GLY A 519 17.98 -18.09 10.06
C GLY A 519 17.85 -18.76 8.69
N LEU A 520 17.08 -18.14 7.80
CA LEU A 520 16.83 -18.64 6.44
C LEU A 520 17.95 -18.20 5.48
N LYS A 521 18.02 -18.86 4.32
CA LYS A 521 18.78 -18.34 3.18
C LYS A 521 18.05 -17.12 2.61
N LYS A 522 18.76 -15.99 2.46
CA LYS A 522 18.20 -14.77 1.85
C LYS A 522 17.86 -15.02 0.37
N LEU A 523 16.68 -14.57 -0.06
CA LEU A 523 16.25 -14.64 -1.47
C LEU A 523 17.15 -13.76 -2.37
N PRO A 524 17.45 -14.17 -3.62
CA PRO A 524 18.27 -13.37 -4.54
C PRO A 524 17.76 -11.95 -4.77
N GLY A 525 16.44 -11.77 -4.93
CA GLY A 525 15.84 -10.46 -5.15
C GLY A 525 16.05 -9.46 -4.01
N LEU A 526 16.09 -9.94 -2.76
CA LEU A 526 16.40 -9.09 -1.60
C LEU A 526 17.86 -8.58 -1.64
N ILE A 527 18.79 -9.41 -2.12
CA ILE A 527 20.21 -9.08 -2.30
C ILE A 527 20.38 -8.08 -3.46
N GLU A 528 19.65 -8.28 -4.57
CA GLU A 528 19.65 -7.39 -5.72
C GLU A 528 19.13 -6.00 -5.33
N ARG A 529 17.99 -5.93 -4.62
CA ARG A 529 17.41 -4.69 -4.08
C ARG A 529 18.35 -3.96 -3.13
N GLU A 530 18.98 -4.67 -2.18
CA GLU A 530 19.98 -4.11 -1.26
C GLU A 530 21.15 -3.47 -2.01
N ARG A 531 21.70 -4.18 -3.01
CA ARG A 531 22.79 -3.65 -3.85
C ARG A 531 22.36 -2.46 -4.68
N ALA A 532 21.16 -2.48 -5.25
CA ALA A 532 20.66 -1.41 -6.10
C ALA A 532 20.45 -0.10 -5.31
N MET A 533 19.87 -0.18 -4.12
CA MET A 533 19.67 1.00 -3.25
C MET A 533 21.00 1.59 -2.76
N ILE A 534 21.96 0.73 -2.38
CA ILE A 534 23.33 1.17 -2.03
C ILE A 534 24.03 1.82 -3.24
N ALA A 535 23.91 1.23 -4.43
CA ALA A 535 24.50 1.79 -5.65
C ALA A 535 23.86 3.12 -6.08
N ALA A 536 22.58 3.34 -5.72
CA ALA A 536 21.88 4.61 -5.92
C ALA A 536 22.19 5.67 -4.83
N GLY A 537 23.01 5.33 -3.82
CA GLY A 537 23.44 6.22 -2.74
C GLY A 537 22.53 6.24 -1.51
N GLY A 538 21.52 5.35 -1.44
CA GLY A 538 20.65 5.17 -0.27
C GLY A 538 21.13 4.07 0.68
N PRO A 539 20.53 3.94 1.88
CA PRO A 539 20.73 2.77 2.72
C PRO A 539 20.05 1.54 2.08
N PRO A 540 20.48 0.31 2.42
CA PRO A 540 19.65 -0.87 2.17
C PRO A 540 18.34 -0.78 2.99
N PRO A 541 17.23 -1.41 2.54
CA PRO A 541 16.02 -1.47 3.35
C PRO A 541 16.27 -2.12 4.70
N GLY A 542 15.64 -1.60 5.74
CA GLY A 542 15.63 -2.23 7.05
C GLY A 542 14.87 -3.56 7.07
N ASP A 543 14.82 -4.20 8.23
CA ASP A 543 14.25 -5.53 8.46
C ASP A 543 13.17 -5.52 9.56
N LEU A 544 12.44 -4.40 9.72
CA LEU A 544 11.43 -4.16 10.76
C LEU A 544 11.94 -4.17 12.21
N THR A 545 13.21 -4.51 12.50
CA THR A 545 13.74 -4.44 13.87
C THR A 545 13.87 -2.99 14.38
N GLY A 546 13.85 -2.00 13.48
CA GLY A 546 13.73 -0.58 13.82
C GLY A 546 12.44 -0.25 14.59
N ALA A 547 11.40 -1.07 14.48
CA ALA A 547 10.13 -0.92 15.20
C ALA A 547 10.07 -1.69 16.54
N LEU A 548 11.14 -2.40 16.97
CA LEU A 548 11.09 -3.28 18.14
C LEU A 548 11.91 -2.78 19.35
N ALA A 549 11.32 -2.87 20.53
CA ALA A 549 11.90 -2.56 21.83
C ALA A 549 12.65 -3.78 22.43
N LEU A 550 13.60 -4.33 21.67
CA LEU A 550 14.39 -5.51 22.04
C LEU A 550 15.90 -5.19 22.09
N GLY A 551 16.39 -4.52 23.13
CA GLY A 551 17.82 -4.16 23.29
C GLY A 551 18.18 -3.36 24.53
#